data_AF-A0A4Y2CCG7-F1
#
_entry.id   AF-A0A4Y2CCG7-F1
#
_cell.length_a   1.000
_cell.length_b   1.000
_cell.length_c   1.000
_cell.angle_alpha   90.00
_cell.angle_beta   90.00
_cell.angle_gamma   90.00
#
_symmetry.space_group_name_H-M   'P 1'
#
loop_
_entity.id
_entity.type
_entity.pdbx_description
1 polymer ?
#
loop_
_entity_poly.entity_id
_entity_poly.type
_entity_poly.pdbx_seq_one_letter_code
_entity_poly.pdbx_strand_id
1 'polypeptide(L)'
;MYSDFYRTLNILQKEKEEADSSKFDDIINAINKEEISLKNEEVVKDLKFVSSEVATFLETSTKNQTDCSDELNKDIHGLDSTLLVAQETNQKNMNVIITSLSEKVNSTKLCVEECYSPLKVTTSETINKISEFEQRKNSTTSQVKEKIRNIYFSSEKLVAEDLVKDIPTGKTPQRKTFVYPRDLVATSPLDRVLQRFRSQRAMDTDLAVHLPLENSFNSDISENGKNKENRRVKKSSRLPKKLPKFKGFAKPALPARKPLLSTNSDLDSSTI
;
A
#
# COMPACT_ATOMS: atom_id res chain seq x y z
N MET A 1 -133.28 -62.74 35.72
CA MET A 1 -132.14 -63.54 35.19
C MET A 1 -130.89 -62.73 34.88
N TYR A 2 -130.96 -61.43 34.55
CA TYR A 2 -129.75 -60.61 34.31
C TYR A 2 -129.05 -60.06 35.57
N SER A 3 -129.74 -59.98 36.71
CA SER A 3 -129.18 -59.40 37.96
C SER A 3 -128.07 -60.24 38.61
N ASP A 4 -128.18 -61.58 38.59
CA ASP A 4 -127.23 -62.45 39.30
C ASP A 4 -125.92 -62.67 38.51
N PHE A 5 -125.96 -62.58 37.18
CA PHE A 5 -124.78 -62.69 36.32
C PHE A 5 -123.87 -61.47 36.45
N TYR A 6 -124.43 -60.25 36.48
CA TYR A 6 -123.65 -59.04 36.72
C TYR A 6 -123.09 -58.96 38.14
N ARG A 7 -123.77 -59.55 39.13
CA ARG A 7 -123.28 -59.61 40.51
C ARG A 7 -122.08 -60.56 40.65
N THR A 8 -122.11 -61.71 40.00
CA THR A 8 -121.01 -62.68 40.01
C THR A 8 -119.81 -62.22 39.17
N LEU A 9 -120.03 -61.55 38.04
CA LEU A 9 -118.95 -60.95 37.24
C LEU A 9 -118.26 -59.80 38.00
N ASN A 10 -119.01 -58.94 38.69
CA ASN A 10 -118.43 -57.89 39.55
C ASN A 10 -117.63 -58.46 40.72
N ILE A 11 -118.04 -59.59 41.31
CA ILE A 11 -117.31 -60.23 42.41
C ILE A 11 -115.99 -60.83 41.89
N LEU A 12 -116.02 -61.55 40.76
CA LEU A 12 -114.80 -62.14 40.18
C LEU A 12 -113.81 -61.08 39.67
N GLN A 13 -114.30 -59.95 39.15
CA GLN A 13 -113.46 -58.84 38.70
C GLN A 13 -112.83 -58.11 39.90
N LYS A 14 -113.59 -57.96 40.99
CA LYS A 14 -113.11 -57.37 42.25
C LYS A 14 -112.12 -58.28 42.99
N GLU A 15 -112.34 -59.59 43.01
CA GLU A 15 -111.39 -60.57 43.58
C GLU A 15 -110.09 -60.66 42.78
N LYS A 16 -110.16 -60.54 41.44
CA LYS A 16 -108.96 -60.52 40.58
C LYS A 16 -108.19 -59.21 40.75
N GLU A 17 -108.87 -58.07 40.84
CA GLU A 17 -108.24 -56.78 41.13
C GLU A 17 -107.63 -56.74 42.54
N GLU A 18 -108.29 -57.30 43.56
CA GLU A 18 -107.73 -57.43 44.92
C GLU A 18 -106.53 -58.39 44.99
N ALA A 19 -106.56 -59.52 44.27
CA ALA A 19 -105.45 -60.47 44.23
C ALA A 19 -104.24 -59.94 43.45
N ASP A 20 -104.46 -59.17 42.38
CA ASP A 20 -103.39 -58.55 41.61
C ASP A 20 -102.85 -57.28 42.32
N SER A 21 -103.68 -56.52 43.06
CA SER A 21 -103.20 -55.44 43.94
C SER A 21 -102.39 -56.00 45.12
N SER A 22 -102.84 -57.07 45.77
CA SER A 22 -102.12 -57.70 46.88
C SER A 22 -100.73 -58.20 46.47
N LYS A 23 -100.59 -58.80 45.27
CA LYS A 23 -99.28 -59.22 44.76
C LYS A 23 -98.37 -58.03 44.42
N PHE A 24 -98.94 -56.94 43.92
CA PHE A 24 -98.20 -55.71 43.68
C PHE A 24 -97.74 -55.06 45.00
N ASP A 25 -98.60 -55.07 46.02
CA ASP A 25 -98.29 -54.57 47.36
C ASP A 25 -97.21 -55.43 48.04
N ASP A 26 -97.22 -56.75 47.85
CA ASP A 26 -96.16 -57.65 48.33
C ASP A 26 -94.82 -57.41 47.61
N ILE A 27 -94.83 -57.11 46.30
CA ILE A 27 -93.62 -56.72 45.56
C ILE A 27 -93.10 -55.36 46.02
N ILE A 28 -93.99 -54.40 46.25
CA ILE A 28 -93.63 -53.07 46.75
C ILE A 28 -93.08 -53.13 48.17
N ASN A 29 -93.61 -54.02 49.02
CA ASN A 29 -93.11 -54.28 50.37
C ASN A 29 -91.81 -55.10 50.38
N ALA A 30 -91.60 -55.99 49.40
CA ALA A 30 -90.34 -56.72 49.20
C ALA A 30 -89.21 -55.81 48.68
N ILE A 31 -89.54 -54.72 47.98
CA ILE A 31 -88.59 -53.69 47.59
C ILE A 31 -88.31 -52.81 48.82
N ASN A 32 -87.19 -53.11 49.49
CA ASN A 32 -86.72 -52.38 50.66
C ASN A 32 -86.22 -50.97 50.25
N LYS A 33 -87.16 -50.04 50.04
CA LYS A 33 -86.90 -48.67 49.52
C LYS A 33 -85.86 -47.90 50.32
N GLU A 34 -85.85 -48.10 51.63
CA GLU A 34 -84.89 -47.47 52.55
C GLU A 34 -83.45 -47.91 52.26
N GLU A 35 -83.23 -49.21 52.03
CA GLU A 35 -81.92 -49.77 51.72
C GLU A 35 -81.39 -49.29 50.37
N ILE A 36 -82.26 -49.21 49.35
CA ILE A 36 -81.91 -48.68 48.03
C ILE A 36 -81.57 -47.18 48.13
N SER A 37 -82.34 -46.43 48.93
CA SER A 37 -82.10 -45.01 49.16
C SER A 37 -80.74 -44.77 49.83
N LEU A 38 -80.40 -45.55 50.86
CA LEU A 38 -79.11 -45.46 51.56
C LEU A 38 -77.93 -45.79 50.64
N LYS A 39 -78.02 -46.88 49.86
CA LYS A 39 -76.97 -47.25 48.88
C LYS A 39 -76.79 -46.17 47.82
N ASN A 40 -77.87 -45.57 47.32
CA ASN A 40 -77.78 -44.46 46.37
C ASN A 40 -77.13 -43.23 47.00
N GLU A 41 -77.43 -42.93 48.27
CA GLU A 41 -76.82 -41.80 48.96
C GLU A 41 -75.32 -42.01 49.20
N GLU A 42 -74.91 -43.24 49.51
CA GLU A 42 -73.50 -43.65 49.60
C GLU A 42 -72.78 -43.51 48.25
N VAL A 43 -73.36 -44.04 47.17
CA VAL A 43 -72.82 -43.87 45.80
C VAL A 43 -72.68 -42.40 45.41
N VAL A 44 -73.62 -41.54 45.80
CA VAL A 44 -73.54 -40.09 45.54
C VAL A 44 -72.41 -39.44 46.34
N LYS A 45 -72.16 -39.89 47.58
CA LYS A 45 -71.01 -39.41 48.38
C LYS A 45 -69.70 -39.82 47.73
N ASP A 46 -69.58 -41.07 47.30
CA ASP A 46 -68.37 -41.57 46.62
C ASP A 46 -68.13 -40.83 45.31
N LEU A 47 -69.18 -40.61 44.50
CA LEU A 47 -69.07 -39.82 43.27
C LEU A 47 -68.62 -38.39 43.53
N LYS A 48 -69.12 -37.75 44.58
CA LYS A 48 -68.69 -36.40 44.98
C LYS A 48 -67.23 -36.40 45.45
N PHE A 49 -66.81 -37.41 46.19
CA PHE A 49 -65.43 -37.56 46.63
C PHE A 49 -64.48 -37.75 45.46
N VAL A 50 -64.78 -38.70 44.55
CA VAL A 50 -64.00 -38.93 43.34
C VAL A 50 -63.98 -37.69 42.45
N SER A 51 -65.11 -37.00 42.29
CA SER A 51 -65.17 -35.74 41.53
C SER A 51 -64.29 -34.66 42.14
N SER A 52 -64.23 -34.55 43.47
CA SER A 52 -63.35 -33.63 44.18
C SER A 52 -61.88 -33.98 43.93
N GLU A 53 -61.51 -35.25 44.05
CA GLU A 53 -60.14 -35.72 43.87
C GLU A 53 -59.66 -35.58 42.41
N VAL A 54 -60.53 -35.83 41.45
CA VAL A 54 -60.26 -35.56 40.03
C VAL A 54 -60.08 -34.05 39.78
N ALA A 55 -60.89 -33.20 40.41
CA ALA A 55 -60.76 -31.75 40.28
C ALA A 55 -59.43 -31.25 40.83
N THR A 56 -59.02 -31.70 42.02
CA THR A 56 -57.73 -31.30 42.61
C THR A 56 -56.54 -31.83 41.81
N PHE A 57 -56.63 -33.06 41.27
CA PHE A 57 -55.62 -33.60 40.36
C PHE A 57 -55.49 -32.77 39.08
N LEU A 58 -56.62 -32.40 38.46
CA LEU A 58 -56.61 -31.55 37.28
C LEU A 58 -56.00 -30.18 37.57
N GLU A 59 -56.36 -29.56 38.70
CA GLU A 59 -55.88 -28.23 39.09
C GLU A 59 -54.37 -28.23 39.43
N THR A 60 -53.89 -29.29 40.08
CA THR A 60 -52.44 -29.47 40.33
C THR A 60 -51.68 -29.78 39.04
N SER A 61 -52.23 -30.60 38.15
CA SER A 61 -51.62 -30.91 36.85
C SER A 61 -51.54 -29.66 35.96
N THR A 62 -52.59 -28.85 35.89
CA THR A 62 -52.58 -27.62 35.09
C THR A 62 -51.60 -26.61 35.64
N LYS A 63 -51.53 -26.44 36.97
CA LYS A 63 -50.56 -25.57 37.62
C LYS A 63 -49.11 -26.01 37.35
N ASN A 64 -48.81 -27.29 37.49
CA ASN A 64 -47.47 -27.80 37.20
C ASN A 64 -47.08 -27.56 35.73
N GLN A 65 -48.06 -27.69 34.81
CA GLN A 65 -47.83 -27.44 33.40
C GLN A 65 -47.61 -25.95 33.10
N THR A 66 -48.33 -25.04 33.75
CA THR A 66 -48.10 -23.60 33.62
C THR A 66 -46.76 -23.19 34.20
N ASP A 67 -46.41 -23.68 35.40
CA ASP A 67 -45.14 -23.36 36.06
C ASP A 67 -43.95 -23.84 35.20
N CYS A 68 -44.04 -25.06 34.63
CA CYS A 68 -43.04 -25.58 33.71
C CYS A 68 -42.94 -24.76 32.42
N SER A 69 -44.07 -24.31 31.87
CA SER A 69 -44.08 -23.44 30.69
C SER A 69 -43.47 -22.07 30.96
N ASP A 70 -43.72 -21.48 32.14
CA ASP A 70 -43.19 -20.18 32.52
C ASP A 70 -41.67 -20.23 32.75
N GLU A 71 -41.17 -21.31 33.34
CA GLU A 71 -39.73 -21.53 33.51
C GLU A 71 -39.02 -21.69 32.16
N LEU A 72 -39.60 -22.48 31.24
CA LEU A 72 -39.09 -22.60 29.87
C LEU A 72 -39.08 -21.26 29.12
N ASN A 73 -40.15 -20.48 29.23
CA ASN A 73 -40.24 -19.16 28.59
C ASN A 73 -39.18 -18.20 29.14
N LYS A 74 -38.88 -18.26 30.44
CA LYS A 74 -37.84 -17.47 31.07
C LYS A 74 -36.44 -17.85 30.56
N ASP A 75 -36.18 -19.14 30.42
CA ASP A 75 -34.90 -19.64 29.89
C ASP A 75 -34.71 -19.27 28.42
N ILE A 76 -35.77 -19.39 27.59
CA ILE A 76 -35.77 -18.96 26.19
C ILE A 76 -35.45 -17.47 26.09
N HIS A 77 -36.13 -16.63 26.88
CA HIS A 77 -35.86 -15.19 26.88
C HIS A 77 -34.44 -14.87 27.39
N GLY A 78 -33.93 -15.63 28.36
CA GLY A 78 -32.55 -15.54 28.82
C GLY A 78 -31.57 -15.80 27.67
N LEU A 79 -31.76 -16.90 26.94
CA LEU A 79 -30.94 -17.27 25.78
C LEU A 79 -30.98 -16.20 24.69
N ASP A 80 -32.16 -15.71 24.31
CA ASP A 80 -32.31 -14.66 23.29
C ASP A 80 -31.57 -13.38 23.66
N SER A 81 -31.62 -12.97 24.93
CA SER A 81 -30.90 -11.78 25.40
C SER A 81 -29.38 -11.96 25.30
N THR A 82 -28.85 -13.14 25.67
CA THR A 82 -27.42 -13.42 25.57
C THR A 82 -26.95 -13.53 24.12
N LEU A 83 -27.78 -14.11 23.25
CA LEU A 83 -27.51 -14.20 21.81
C LEU A 83 -27.44 -12.82 21.18
N LEU A 84 -28.37 -11.91 21.52
CA LEU A 84 -28.38 -10.54 21.03
C LEU A 84 -27.12 -9.78 21.43
N VAL A 85 -26.70 -9.89 22.70
CA VAL A 85 -25.46 -9.27 23.20
C VAL A 85 -24.23 -9.87 22.48
N ALA A 86 -24.19 -11.19 22.28
CA ALA A 86 -23.11 -11.84 21.53
C ALA A 86 -23.06 -11.37 20.07
N GLN A 87 -24.21 -11.18 19.43
CA GLN A 87 -24.31 -10.67 18.07
C GLN A 87 -23.79 -9.23 17.97
N GLU A 88 -24.25 -8.34 18.86
CA GLU A 88 -23.78 -6.95 18.88
C GLU A 88 -22.28 -6.83 19.14
N THR A 89 -21.76 -7.60 20.08
CA THR A 89 -20.33 -7.60 20.41
C THR A 89 -19.49 -8.12 19.24
N ASN A 90 -19.94 -9.17 18.56
CA ASN A 90 -19.30 -9.66 17.33
C ASN A 90 -19.32 -8.62 16.22
N GLN A 91 -20.43 -7.90 16.03
CA GLN A 91 -20.53 -6.83 15.04
C GLN A 91 -19.58 -5.66 15.36
N LYS A 92 -19.50 -5.25 16.63
CA LYS A 92 -18.55 -4.24 17.09
C LYS A 92 -17.10 -4.68 16.83
N ASN A 93 -16.75 -5.92 17.18
CA ASN A 93 -15.41 -6.47 16.96
C ASN A 93 -15.05 -6.52 15.46
N MET A 94 -15.97 -6.96 14.61
CA MET A 94 -15.76 -6.98 13.15
C MET A 94 -15.52 -5.57 12.60
N ASN A 95 -16.29 -4.57 13.06
CA ASN A 95 -16.09 -3.19 12.64
C ASN A 95 -14.71 -2.65 13.04
N VAL A 96 -14.25 -2.94 14.25
CA VAL A 96 -12.89 -2.56 14.72
C VAL A 96 -11.80 -3.21 13.88
N ILE A 97 -11.97 -4.47 13.50
CA ILE A 97 -11.02 -5.18 12.64
C ILE A 97 -10.98 -4.51 11.25
N ILE A 98 -12.15 -4.21 10.67
CA ILE A 98 -12.25 -3.57 9.35
C ILE A 98 -11.60 -2.19 9.35
N THR A 99 -11.86 -1.36 10.37
CA THR A 99 -11.25 -0.02 10.45
C THR A 99 -9.74 -0.10 10.62
N SER A 100 -9.25 -0.96 11.53
CA SER A 100 -7.81 -1.14 11.74
C SER A 100 -7.09 -1.66 10.49
N LEU A 101 -7.70 -2.59 9.76
CA LEU A 101 -7.15 -3.08 8.49
C LEU A 101 -7.12 -1.97 7.44
N SER A 102 -8.20 -1.20 7.30
CA SER A 102 -8.27 -0.07 6.36
C SER A 102 -7.20 0.98 6.64
N GLU A 103 -7.01 1.35 7.91
CA GLU A 103 -5.97 2.28 8.34
C GLU A 103 -4.55 1.78 8.00
N LYS A 104 -4.27 0.50 8.26
CA LYS A 104 -2.97 -0.10 7.91
C LYS A 104 -2.74 -0.14 6.40
N VAL A 105 -3.76 -0.48 5.62
CA VAL A 105 -3.67 -0.49 4.14
C VAL A 105 -3.40 0.92 3.62
N ASN A 106 -4.09 1.92 4.14
CA ASN A 106 -3.89 3.31 3.72
C ASN A 106 -2.51 3.85 4.14
N SER A 107 -2.05 3.55 5.35
CA SER A 107 -0.73 3.95 5.83
C SER A 107 0.39 3.31 5.01
N THR A 108 0.29 2.01 4.70
CA THR A 108 1.28 1.32 3.87
C THR A 108 1.29 1.87 2.44
N LYS A 109 0.12 2.17 1.86
CA LYS A 109 0.02 2.82 0.54
C LYS A 109 0.73 4.17 0.52
N LEU A 110 0.47 5.03 1.50
CA LEU A 110 1.12 6.34 1.60
C LEU A 110 2.63 6.23 1.74
N CYS A 111 3.12 5.32 2.59
CA CYS A 111 4.55 5.07 2.76
C CYS A 111 5.21 4.62 1.44
N VAL A 112 4.55 3.75 0.68
CA VAL A 112 5.06 3.31 -0.63
C VAL A 112 5.11 4.46 -1.63
N GLU A 113 4.08 5.32 -1.68
CA GLU A 113 4.06 6.50 -2.56
C GLU A 113 5.14 7.53 -2.19
N GLU A 114 5.34 7.77 -0.89
CA GLU A 114 6.40 8.62 -0.35
C GLU A 114 7.79 8.10 -0.68
N CYS A 115 8.02 6.79 -0.67
CA CYS A 115 9.31 6.22 -1.08
C CYS A 115 9.49 6.18 -2.61
N TYR A 116 8.41 5.96 -3.36
CA TYR A 116 8.48 5.80 -4.81
C TYR A 116 8.72 7.13 -5.53
N SER A 117 8.10 8.22 -5.09
CA SER A 117 8.25 9.54 -5.72
C SER A 117 9.70 10.06 -5.76
N PRO A 118 10.50 10.08 -4.68
CA PRO A 118 11.90 10.50 -4.74
C PRO A 118 12.76 9.50 -5.50
N LEU A 119 12.46 8.20 -5.42
CA LEU A 119 13.18 7.19 -6.20
C LEU A 119 13.01 7.42 -7.70
N LYS A 120 11.78 7.74 -8.15
CA LYS A 120 11.48 8.08 -9.55
C LYS A 120 12.20 9.33 -10.03
N VAL A 121 12.29 10.37 -9.19
CA VAL A 121 13.00 11.61 -9.52
C VAL A 121 14.52 11.38 -9.57
N THR A 122 15.08 10.69 -8.59
CA THR A 122 16.53 10.40 -8.57
C THR A 122 16.94 9.47 -9.73
N THR A 123 16.12 8.50 -10.10
CA THR A 123 16.35 7.68 -11.29
C THR A 123 16.29 8.48 -12.58
N SER A 124 15.32 9.38 -12.76
CA SER A 124 15.27 10.22 -13.96
C SER A 124 16.47 11.18 -14.04
N GLU A 125 16.88 11.78 -12.93
CA GLU A 125 18.05 12.65 -12.87
C GLU A 125 19.35 11.91 -13.20
N THR A 126 19.51 10.68 -12.69
CA THR A 126 20.70 9.87 -12.97
C THR A 126 20.75 9.43 -14.43
N ILE A 127 19.62 9.07 -15.03
CA ILE A 127 19.51 8.77 -16.46
C ILE A 127 19.92 10.00 -17.29
N ASN A 128 19.44 11.20 -16.94
CA ASN A 128 19.81 12.43 -17.64
C ASN A 128 21.31 12.72 -17.54
N LYS A 129 21.89 12.60 -16.34
CA LYS A 129 23.35 12.78 -16.12
C LYS A 129 24.18 11.78 -16.92
N ILE A 130 23.74 10.53 -17.02
CA ILE A 130 24.40 9.50 -17.83
C ILE A 130 24.34 9.88 -19.31
N SER A 131 23.16 10.29 -19.81
CA SER A 131 22.98 10.72 -21.20
C SER A 131 23.88 11.91 -21.57
N GLU A 132 23.94 12.94 -20.72
CA GLU A 132 24.83 14.09 -20.92
C GLU A 132 26.31 13.69 -20.91
N PHE A 133 26.69 12.79 -19.99
CA PHE A 133 28.04 12.27 -19.92
C PHE A 133 28.42 11.48 -21.18
N GLU A 134 27.51 10.65 -21.70
CA GLU A 134 27.71 9.92 -22.95
C GLU A 134 27.89 10.85 -24.14
N GLN A 135 27.05 11.88 -24.25
CA GLN A 135 27.16 12.88 -25.32
C GLN A 135 28.52 13.61 -25.25
N ARG A 136 28.93 14.04 -24.05
CA ARG A 136 30.22 14.70 -23.83
C ARG A 136 31.38 13.77 -24.17
N LYS A 137 31.35 12.52 -23.69
CA LYS A 137 32.35 11.50 -24.01
C LYS A 137 32.48 11.31 -25.52
N ASN A 138 31.36 11.18 -26.22
CA ASN A 138 31.34 10.96 -27.66
C ASN A 138 31.89 12.18 -28.42
N SER A 139 31.51 13.39 -28.04
CA SER A 139 32.04 14.64 -28.61
C SER A 139 33.57 14.75 -28.44
N THR A 140 34.07 14.57 -27.21
CA THR A 140 35.51 14.59 -26.93
C THR A 140 36.25 13.50 -27.69
N THR A 141 35.67 12.29 -27.76
CA THR A 141 36.27 11.18 -28.52
C THR A 141 36.37 11.51 -30.00
N SER A 142 35.34 12.12 -30.59
CA SER A 142 35.36 12.57 -31.99
C SER A 142 36.41 13.65 -32.22
N GLN A 143 36.50 14.64 -31.35
CA GLN A 143 37.53 15.69 -31.44
C GLN A 143 38.95 15.13 -31.34
N VAL A 144 39.19 14.17 -30.44
CA VAL A 144 40.50 13.51 -30.31
C VAL A 144 40.81 12.69 -31.56
N LYS A 145 39.85 11.94 -32.09
CA LYS A 145 40.01 11.19 -33.35
C LYS A 145 40.37 12.11 -34.51
N GLU A 146 39.71 13.26 -34.61
CA GLU A 146 39.99 14.26 -35.65
C GLU A 146 41.39 14.86 -35.50
N LYS A 147 41.78 15.26 -34.28
CA LYS A 147 43.14 15.75 -34.02
C LYS A 147 44.22 14.73 -34.37
N ILE A 148 44.01 13.45 -34.04
CA ILE A 148 44.94 12.37 -34.39
C ILE A 148 45.06 12.24 -35.92
N ARG A 149 43.94 12.27 -36.65
CA ARG A 149 43.95 12.24 -38.12
C ARG A 149 44.69 13.43 -38.71
N ASN A 150 44.49 14.62 -38.17
CA ASN A 150 45.14 15.84 -38.64
C ASN A 150 46.66 15.79 -38.40
N ILE A 151 47.10 15.30 -37.23
CA ILE A 151 48.53 15.09 -36.93
C ILE A 151 49.12 14.07 -37.90
N TYR A 152 48.43 12.94 -38.12
CA TYR A 152 48.86 11.91 -39.05
C TYR A 152 49.05 12.48 -40.46
N PHE A 153 48.04 13.17 -40.99
CA PHE A 153 48.11 13.79 -42.30
C PHE A 153 49.22 14.85 -42.40
N SER A 154 49.37 15.69 -41.37
CA SER A 154 50.45 16.68 -41.32
C SER A 154 51.83 16.03 -41.29
N SER A 155 51.98 14.90 -40.58
CA SER A 155 53.25 14.17 -40.53
C SER A 155 53.56 13.48 -41.86
N GLU A 156 52.56 12.91 -42.52
CA GLU A 156 52.70 12.31 -43.85
C GLU A 156 53.10 13.35 -44.88
N LYS A 157 52.44 14.52 -44.86
CA LYS A 157 52.80 15.68 -45.71
C LYS A 157 54.25 16.13 -45.48
N LEU A 158 54.66 16.28 -44.23
CA LEU A 158 56.03 16.67 -43.89
C LEU A 158 57.05 15.68 -44.45
N VAL A 159 56.80 14.37 -44.32
CA VAL A 159 57.69 13.33 -44.83
C VAL A 159 57.72 13.32 -46.36
N ALA A 160 56.57 13.44 -47.01
CA ALA A 160 56.45 13.33 -48.46
C ALA A 160 56.89 14.59 -49.22
N GLU A 161 56.61 15.79 -48.69
CA GLU A 161 56.85 17.06 -49.38
C GLU A 161 58.09 17.79 -48.85
N ASP A 162 58.20 17.92 -47.52
CA ASP A 162 59.19 18.80 -46.90
C ASP A 162 60.57 18.13 -46.74
N LEU A 163 60.62 16.83 -46.44
CA LEU A 163 61.87 16.07 -46.33
C LEU A 163 62.45 15.63 -47.68
N VAL A 164 61.67 15.64 -48.76
CA VAL A 164 62.13 15.23 -50.10
C VAL A 164 63.02 16.29 -50.79
N LYS A 165 63.15 17.50 -50.21
CA LYS A 165 63.86 18.62 -50.84
C LYS A 165 65.39 18.65 -50.72
N ASP A 166 66.01 17.71 -50.02
CA ASP A 166 67.47 17.57 -50.02
C ASP A 166 67.97 16.43 -50.92
N ILE A 167 67.29 16.19 -52.05
CA ILE A 167 67.96 15.57 -53.20
C ILE A 167 68.77 16.69 -53.86
N PRO A 168 70.12 16.61 -53.92
CA PRO A 168 70.94 17.62 -54.59
C PRO A 168 70.58 17.67 -56.07
N THR A 169 69.64 18.54 -56.43
CA THR A 169 69.09 18.71 -57.79
C THR A 169 70.08 19.36 -58.75
N GLY A 170 71.35 19.58 -58.33
CA GLY A 170 72.36 20.32 -59.08
C GLY A 170 72.06 21.82 -59.25
N LYS A 171 70.90 22.29 -58.78
CA LYS A 171 70.46 23.70 -58.82
C LYS A 171 70.85 24.49 -57.58
N THR A 172 71.43 23.85 -56.58
CA THR A 172 71.95 24.54 -55.38
C THR A 172 72.98 25.57 -55.85
N PRO A 173 72.71 26.88 -55.69
CA PRO A 173 73.60 27.90 -56.21
C PRO A 173 74.98 27.71 -55.60
N GLN A 174 75.98 27.53 -56.45
CA GLN A 174 77.36 27.43 -56.00
C GLN A 174 77.68 28.66 -55.15
N ARG A 175 78.28 28.44 -53.98
CA ARG A 175 78.63 29.50 -53.03
C ARG A 175 79.50 30.55 -53.75
N LYS A 176 78.92 31.71 -54.06
CA LYS A 176 79.64 32.83 -54.69
C LYS A 176 80.44 33.58 -53.65
N THR A 177 81.72 33.78 -53.89
CA THR A 177 82.56 34.66 -53.08
C THR A 177 82.26 36.10 -53.47
N PHE A 178 81.41 36.76 -52.69
CA PHE A 178 81.22 38.20 -52.83
C PHE A 178 82.42 38.93 -52.20
N VAL A 179 83.17 39.65 -53.03
CA VAL A 179 84.21 40.56 -52.56
C VAL A 179 83.54 41.91 -52.35
N TYR A 180 83.33 42.27 -51.08
CA TYR A 180 82.78 43.57 -50.72
C TYR A 180 83.85 44.67 -50.93
N PRO A 181 83.46 45.87 -51.41
CA PRO A 181 84.36 47.00 -51.49
C PRO A 181 84.95 47.29 -50.09
N ARG A 182 86.28 47.29 -49.98
CA ARG A 182 86.96 47.61 -48.72
C ARG A 182 87.13 49.11 -48.50
N ASP A 183 87.01 49.88 -49.58
CA ASP A 183 87.13 51.33 -49.53
C ASP A 183 85.76 51.92 -49.19
N LEU A 184 85.61 52.31 -47.93
CA LEU A 184 84.51 53.14 -47.50
C LEU A 184 84.76 54.55 -48.04
N VAL A 185 83.91 55.02 -48.95
CA VAL A 185 83.92 56.43 -49.37
C VAL A 185 83.72 57.28 -48.12
N ALA A 186 84.66 58.18 -47.83
CA ALA A 186 84.59 59.04 -46.67
C ALA A 186 83.27 59.81 -46.70
N THR A 187 82.38 59.52 -45.75
CA THR A 187 81.20 60.34 -45.52
C THR A 187 81.67 61.75 -45.14
N SER A 188 80.83 62.76 -45.40
CA SER A 188 81.13 64.13 -44.94
C SER A 188 81.50 64.13 -43.44
N PRO A 189 82.37 65.05 -42.99
CA PRO A 189 82.77 65.14 -41.58
C PRO A 189 81.57 65.05 -40.64
N LEU A 190 81.73 64.30 -39.55
CA LEU A 190 80.64 63.98 -38.60
C LEU A 190 79.85 65.23 -38.19
N ASP A 191 80.54 66.34 -37.93
CA ASP A 191 79.92 67.61 -37.54
C ASP A 191 78.93 68.12 -38.59
N ARG A 192 79.25 67.96 -39.88
CA ARG A 192 78.36 68.36 -40.98
C ARG A 192 77.13 67.47 -41.05
N VAL A 193 77.27 66.18 -40.75
CA VAL A 193 76.15 65.23 -40.68
C VAL A 193 75.26 65.57 -39.49
N LEU A 194 75.86 65.81 -38.31
CA LEU A 194 75.14 66.19 -37.10
C LEU A 194 74.43 67.54 -37.26
N GLN A 195 75.08 68.52 -37.87
CA GLN A 195 74.47 69.82 -38.15
C GLN A 195 73.27 69.67 -39.09
N ARG A 196 73.42 68.93 -40.20
CA ARG A 196 72.28 68.63 -41.10
C ARG A 196 71.15 67.92 -40.37
N PHE A 197 71.46 66.92 -39.54
CA PHE A 197 70.45 66.16 -38.81
C PHE A 197 69.72 67.02 -37.77
N ARG A 198 70.45 67.86 -37.03
CA ARG A 198 69.86 68.81 -36.07
C ARG A 198 69.02 69.87 -36.76
N SER A 199 69.51 70.45 -37.85
CA SER A 199 68.76 71.42 -38.65
C SER A 199 67.49 70.80 -39.24
N GLN A 200 67.57 69.59 -39.79
CA GLN A 200 66.40 68.87 -40.30
C GLN A 200 65.40 68.61 -39.19
N ARG A 201 65.84 68.10 -38.04
CA ARG A 201 64.97 67.91 -36.88
C ARG A 201 64.28 69.19 -36.44
N ALA A 202 65.01 70.31 -36.38
CA ALA A 202 64.43 71.60 -36.00
C ALA A 202 63.32 72.02 -36.97
N MET A 203 63.55 71.88 -38.28
CA MET A 203 62.54 72.15 -39.31
C MET A 203 61.32 71.22 -39.18
N ASP A 204 61.56 69.93 -38.95
CA ASP A 204 60.49 68.94 -38.80
C ASP A 204 59.68 69.18 -37.50
N THR A 205 60.33 69.60 -36.40
CA THR A 205 59.65 69.88 -35.13
C THR A 205 58.90 71.21 -35.16
N ASP A 206 59.42 72.24 -35.81
CA ASP A 206 58.71 73.53 -35.95
C ASP A 206 57.45 73.38 -36.82
N LEU A 207 57.43 72.40 -37.75
CA LEU A 207 56.25 72.03 -38.51
C LEU A 207 55.24 71.15 -37.72
N ALA A 208 55.73 70.33 -36.79
CA ALA A 208 54.92 69.31 -36.09
C ALA A 208 54.23 69.80 -34.80
N VAL A 209 54.50 71.03 -34.33
CA VAL A 209 53.91 71.57 -33.07
C VAL A 209 52.48 72.10 -33.25
N HIS A 210 51.97 72.21 -34.48
CA HIS A 210 50.59 72.64 -34.77
C HIS A 210 49.67 71.51 -35.29
N LEU A 211 49.69 70.33 -34.67
CA LEU A 211 48.58 69.38 -34.81
C LEU A 211 47.63 69.48 -33.61
N PRO A 212 46.32 69.77 -33.82
CA PRO A 212 45.33 69.64 -32.76
C PRO A 212 45.21 68.17 -32.38
N LEU A 213 45.46 67.85 -31.11
CA LEU A 213 45.23 66.52 -30.56
C LEU A 213 43.72 66.26 -30.58
N GLU A 214 43.26 65.34 -31.44
CA GLU A 214 41.89 64.86 -31.41
C GLU A 214 41.64 64.11 -30.10
N ASN A 215 40.89 64.75 -29.21
CA ASN A 215 40.29 64.13 -28.03
C ASN A 215 39.21 63.13 -28.48
N SER A 216 39.61 61.89 -28.74
CA SER A 216 38.68 60.78 -28.98
C SER A 216 39.12 59.52 -28.25
N PHE A 217 39.15 59.57 -26.90
CA PHE A 217 39.01 58.39 -26.05
C PHE A 217 38.42 58.82 -24.70
N ASN A 218 37.09 58.99 -24.67
CA ASN A 218 36.30 58.83 -23.45
C ASN A 218 35.38 57.62 -23.66
N SER A 219 35.78 56.48 -23.12
CA SER A 219 34.85 55.44 -22.67
C SER A 219 35.49 54.77 -21.45
N ASP A 220 35.15 55.34 -20.29
CA ASP A 220 35.00 54.69 -18.98
C ASP A 220 35.64 53.31 -18.81
N ILE A 221 36.89 53.29 -18.30
CA ILE A 221 37.38 52.17 -17.48
C ILE A 221 38.22 52.75 -16.33
N SER A 222 37.55 53.10 -15.24
CA SER A 222 38.04 52.97 -13.87
C SER A 222 37.15 51.90 -13.19
N GLU A 223 37.59 50.99 -12.33
CA GLU A 223 38.64 51.05 -11.32
C GLU A 223 39.28 49.66 -11.06
N ASN A 224 40.60 49.68 -10.87
CA ASN A 224 41.38 49.09 -9.76
C ASN A 224 40.66 48.13 -8.78
N GLY A 225 41.22 47.00 -8.33
CA GLY A 225 42.57 46.45 -8.49
C GLY A 225 42.92 45.46 -7.35
N LYS A 226 44.11 44.84 -7.48
CA LYS A 226 44.94 44.17 -6.43
C LYS A 226 44.41 42.78 -5.98
N ASN A 227 45.18 41.69 -5.82
CA ASN A 227 46.62 41.50 -5.78
C ASN A 227 46.95 39.98 -5.62
N LYS A 228 48.16 39.60 -6.07
CA LYS A 228 49.06 38.57 -5.52
C LYS A 228 48.81 37.07 -5.80
N GLU A 229 49.48 36.65 -6.87
CA GLU A 229 50.47 35.56 -6.88
C GLU A 229 50.99 35.09 -5.50
N ASN A 230 50.85 33.78 -5.22
CA ASN A 230 51.82 33.01 -4.43
C ASN A 230 51.66 31.51 -4.68
N ARG A 231 52.56 30.97 -5.51
CA ARG A 231 52.90 29.55 -5.57
C ARG A 231 53.67 29.17 -4.30
N ARG A 232 53.18 28.19 -3.54
CA ARG A 232 54.06 27.24 -2.84
C ARG A 232 53.37 25.89 -2.62
N VAL A 233 53.73 24.94 -3.47
CA VAL A 233 53.50 23.51 -3.29
C VAL A 233 54.39 23.03 -2.14
N LYS A 234 53.79 22.55 -1.04
CA LYS A 234 54.42 21.58 -0.12
C LYS A 234 53.40 20.53 0.32
N LYS A 235 53.51 19.37 -0.35
CA LYS A 235 53.25 17.99 0.09
C LYS A 235 52.48 17.80 1.40
N SER A 236 51.27 17.24 1.33
CA SER A 236 50.70 16.40 2.39
C SER A 236 50.28 15.05 1.79
N SER A 237 51.12 14.06 2.04
CA SER A 237 50.84 12.64 1.84
C SER A 237 49.87 12.17 2.92
N ARG A 238 48.59 11.95 2.61
CA ARG A 238 47.73 11.03 3.36
C ARG A 238 46.77 10.30 2.44
N LEU A 239 47.14 9.05 2.13
CA LEU A 239 46.21 8.01 1.68
C LEU A 239 45.04 7.92 2.68
N PRO A 240 43.78 7.79 2.22
CA PRO A 240 42.67 7.46 3.11
C PRO A 240 42.88 6.04 3.63
N LYS A 241 43.12 5.91 4.94
CA LYS A 241 43.10 4.61 5.62
C LYS A 241 41.65 4.12 5.71
N LYS A 242 41.36 3.08 4.91
CA LYS A 242 40.48 1.93 5.17
C LYS A 242 39.01 2.24 5.54
N LEU A 243 38.18 1.96 4.54
CA LEU A 243 36.79 1.49 4.52
C LEU A 243 36.13 1.09 5.86
N PRO A 244 34.87 1.49 6.11
CA PRO A 244 34.07 0.95 7.20
C PRO A 244 33.80 -0.55 6.99
N LYS A 245 34.02 -1.34 8.05
CA LYS A 245 33.78 -2.78 8.04
C LYS A 245 32.27 -3.05 8.01
N PHE A 246 31.81 -3.62 6.91
CA PHE A 246 30.49 -4.21 6.77
C PHE A 246 30.50 -5.63 7.37
N LYS A 247 29.92 -5.81 8.56
CA LYS A 247 29.56 -7.10 9.17
C LYS A 247 28.42 -6.82 10.17
N GLY A 248 27.22 -7.37 10.07
CA GLY A 248 26.65 -8.30 9.11
C GLY A 248 25.12 -8.24 9.21
N PHE A 249 24.44 -8.54 8.11
CA PHE A 249 23.01 -8.80 8.15
C PHE A 249 22.80 -10.15 8.85
N ALA A 250 22.23 -10.10 10.05
CA ALA A 250 21.63 -11.27 10.66
C ALA A 250 20.47 -11.73 9.76
N LYS A 251 20.51 -12.99 9.32
CA LYS A 251 19.47 -13.62 8.50
C LYS A 251 18.13 -13.57 9.26
N PRO A 252 17.00 -13.26 8.60
CA PRO A 252 15.70 -13.45 9.22
C PRO A 252 15.49 -14.94 9.47
N ALA A 253 15.04 -15.27 10.69
CA ALA A 253 14.70 -16.62 11.09
C ALA A 253 13.54 -17.13 10.23
N LEU A 254 13.74 -18.25 9.55
CA LEU A 254 12.66 -18.98 8.89
C LEU A 254 11.67 -19.48 9.95
N PRO A 255 10.36 -19.21 9.83
CA PRO A 255 9.39 -19.84 10.71
C PRO A 255 9.36 -21.35 10.45
N ALA A 256 9.41 -22.13 11.53
CA ALA A 256 9.32 -23.57 11.50
C ALA A 256 8.06 -24.01 10.75
N ARG A 257 8.23 -24.82 9.69
CA ARG A 257 7.12 -25.51 9.03
C ARG A 257 6.46 -26.45 10.05
N LYS A 258 5.21 -26.16 10.39
CA LYS A 258 4.34 -27.12 11.08
C LYS A 258 4.07 -28.31 10.12
N PRO A 259 4.03 -29.55 10.61
CA PRO A 259 3.66 -30.70 9.79
C PRO A 259 2.19 -30.57 9.36
N LEU A 260 1.93 -30.79 8.08
CA LEU A 260 0.58 -30.89 7.53
C LEU A 260 -0.07 -32.15 8.11
N LEU A 261 -1.20 -31.98 8.82
CA LEU A 261 -2.12 -33.07 9.10
C LEU A 261 -2.68 -33.56 7.75
N SER A 262 -2.41 -34.82 7.42
CA SER A 262 -3.14 -35.55 6.40
C SER A 262 -4.52 -35.89 6.94
N THR A 263 -5.55 -35.19 6.49
CA THR A 263 -6.92 -35.69 6.61
C THR A 263 -7.18 -36.61 5.43
N ASN A 264 -7.26 -37.91 5.74
CA ASN A 264 -7.92 -38.89 4.89
C ASN A 264 -9.36 -38.43 4.61
N SER A 265 -9.75 -38.48 3.35
CA SER A 265 -11.14 -38.66 2.95
C SER A 265 -11.14 -39.55 1.72
N ASP A 266 -11.01 -40.86 1.97
CA ASP A 266 -11.77 -41.84 1.22
C ASP A 266 -13.26 -41.57 1.50
N LEU A 267 -14.04 -41.47 0.43
CA LEU A 267 -15.49 -41.72 0.32
C LEU A 267 -15.81 -41.47 -1.16
N ASP A 268 -15.89 -42.55 -1.93
CA ASP A 268 -17.15 -43.15 -2.42
C ASP A 268 -17.57 -42.58 -3.78
N SER A 269 -17.43 -43.40 -4.82
CA SER A 269 -18.54 -44.15 -5.44
C SER A 269 -19.17 -43.33 -6.57
N SER A 270 -19.00 -43.76 -7.81
CA SER A 270 -19.95 -44.61 -8.53
C SER A 270 -20.81 -43.80 -9.49
N THR A 271 -20.88 -44.25 -10.75
CA THR A 271 -21.98 -44.01 -11.72
C THR A 271 -22.18 -42.54 -12.15
N ILE A 272 -22.03 -42.13 -13.41
CA ILE A 272 -22.49 -42.66 -14.72
C ILE A 272 -21.49 -42.20 -15.78
#